data_AF-A0A401TE26-F1
#
_entry.id   AF-A0A401TE26-F1
#
_cell.length_a   1.000
_cell.length_b   1.000
_cell.length_c   1.000
_cell.angle_alpha   90.00
_cell.angle_beta   90.00
_cell.angle_gamma   90.00
#
_symmetry.space_group_name_H-M   'P 1'
#
loop_
_entity.id
_entity.type
_entity.pdbx_description
1 polymer ?
#
loop_
_entity_poly.entity_id
_entity_poly.type
_entity_poly.pdbx_seq_one_letter_code
_entity_poly.pdbx_strand_id
1 'polypeptide(L)'
;MPVDTKRVRGPEESQSPLLFVTGDAAPSAVPGKAGSLGRSQSRGRADGRSVAEPRPVFARAGLVSQADGSVYAECGLSKLLCAVYGPRESDRKEERRLSGATLG
;
A
#
# COMPACT_ATOMS: atom_id res chain seq x y z
N MET A 1 11.30 4.06 25.61
CA MET A 1 9.91 3.76 25.23
C MET A 1 9.53 2.41 25.84
N PRO A 2 8.27 2.16 26.21
CA PRO A 2 7.86 0.85 26.71
C PRO A 2 8.19 -0.24 25.68
N VAL A 3 8.83 -1.32 26.10
CA VAL A 3 9.25 -2.41 25.21
C VAL A 3 8.00 -3.19 24.77
N ASP A 4 7.79 -3.32 23.45
CA ASP A 4 6.69 -4.14 22.90
C ASP A 4 6.92 -5.61 23.27
N THR A 5 6.12 -6.11 24.22
CA THR A 5 6.23 -7.50 24.73
C THR A 5 5.50 -8.50 23.86
N LYS A 6 4.69 -8.05 22.87
CA LYS A 6 3.93 -8.92 21.96
C LYS A 6 4.68 -9.23 20.66
N ARG A 7 5.87 -8.67 20.47
CA ARG A 7 6.72 -8.90 19.29
C ARG A 7 8.07 -9.49 19.70
N VAL A 8 8.78 -10.04 18.72
CA VAL A 8 10.17 -10.46 18.90
C VAL A 8 11.00 -9.24 19.31
N ARG A 9 11.78 -9.39 20.38
CA ARG A 9 12.66 -8.32 20.87
C ARG A 9 13.84 -8.16 19.91
N GLY A 10 13.78 -7.10 19.13
CA GLY A 10 14.91 -6.63 18.33
C GLY A 10 15.91 -5.83 19.17
N PRO A 11 16.97 -5.30 18.54
CA PRO A 11 17.85 -4.32 19.18
C PRO A 11 17.07 -3.05 19.56
N GLU A 12 17.55 -2.33 20.56
CA GLU A 12 16.98 -1.05 21.01
C GLU A 12 17.02 0.02 19.92
N GLU A 13 18.04 -0.04 19.05
CA GLU A 13 18.16 0.80 17.86
C GLU A 13 18.36 -0.03 16.60
N SER A 14 17.66 0.34 15.52
CA SER A 14 17.87 -0.20 14.18
C SER A 14 17.91 0.97 13.20
N GLN A 15 19.10 1.24 12.65
CA GLN A 15 19.30 2.32 11.69
C GLN A 15 19.39 1.74 10.27
N SER A 16 18.64 2.31 9.33
CA SER A 16 18.71 1.85 7.94
C SER A 16 20.07 2.21 7.34
N PRO A 17 20.72 1.30 6.59
CA PRO A 17 22.04 1.57 6.02
C PRO A 17 22.04 2.73 5.03
N LEU A 18 20.88 3.07 4.45
CA LEU A 18 20.71 4.20 3.52
C LEU A 18 21.06 5.56 4.14
N LEU A 19 21.06 5.69 5.47
CA LEU A 19 21.44 6.93 6.16
C LEU A 19 22.94 7.23 6.05
N PHE A 20 23.75 6.19 5.82
CA PHE A 20 25.21 6.28 5.75
C PHE A 20 25.75 6.25 4.32
N VAL A 21 24.84 6.11 3.34
CA VAL A 21 25.19 6.17 1.93
C VAL A 21 25.20 7.63 1.51
N THR A 22 26.40 8.18 1.27
CA THR A 22 26.56 9.47 0.59
C THR A 22 26.15 9.32 -0.89
N GLY A 23 25.69 10.42 -1.48
CA GLY A 23 25.00 10.46 -2.78
C GLY A 23 25.60 9.60 -3.92
N ASP A 24 24.70 9.19 -4.82
CA ASP A 24 24.86 8.32 -6.00
C ASP A 24 25.02 6.80 -5.74
N ALA A 25 25.36 6.36 -4.53
CA ALA A 25 25.48 4.93 -4.19
C ALA A 25 24.23 4.32 -3.52
N ALA A 26 23.14 5.07 -3.38
CA ALA A 26 21.88 4.51 -2.88
C ALA A 26 21.35 3.52 -3.92
N PRO A 27 21.02 2.26 -3.55
CA PRO A 27 20.39 1.34 -4.49
C PRO A 27 19.09 2.00 -4.92
N SER A 28 19.06 2.44 -6.18
CA SER A 28 17.92 3.08 -6.78
C SER A 28 16.81 2.03 -6.91
N ALA A 29 16.07 1.78 -5.83
CA ALA A 29 14.82 1.01 -5.86
C ALA A 29 13.76 1.70 -6.74
N VAL A 30 14.08 2.91 -7.24
CA VAL A 30 13.35 3.65 -8.25
C VAL A 30 14.24 3.75 -9.50
N PRO A 31 13.87 3.17 -10.65
CA PRO A 31 14.41 3.59 -11.93
C PRO A 31 13.86 5.00 -12.19
N GLY A 32 14.60 6.02 -11.76
CA GLY A 32 14.13 7.40 -11.76
C GLY A 32 14.99 8.28 -10.85
N LYS A 33 16.18 8.60 -11.34
CA LYS A 33 17.23 9.44 -10.74
C LYS A 33 16.67 10.63 -9.94
N ALA A 34 17.08 10.74 -8.66
CA ALA A 34 17.04 12.01 -7.95
C ALA A 34 18.09 12.93 -8.57
N GLY A 35 17.66 13.88 -9.38
CA GLY A 35 18.51 14.91 -9.97
C GLY A 35 17.68 16.15 -10.26
N SER A 36 17.85 17.16 -9.40
CA SER A 36 17.33 18.53 -9.51
C SER A 36 15.81 18.73 -9.36
N LEU A 37 15.45 19.42 -8.27
CA LEU A 37 14.44 20.48 -8.29
C LEU A 37 14.82 21.47 -9.40
N GLY A 38 14.45 21.14 -10.63
CA GLY A 38 14.89 21.81 -11.83
C GLY A 38 13.94 21.45 -12.94
N ARG A 39 12.97 22.33 -13.18
CA ARG A 39 12.04 22.29 -14.29
C ARG A 39 12.79 21.98 -15.60
N SER A 40 12.23 21.06 -16.42
CA SER A 40 12.53 20.84 -17.85
C SER A 40 13.79 19.97 -18.14
N GLN A 41 13.84 18.91 -18.96
CA GLN A 41 13.01 18.42 -20.07
C GLN A 41 13.27 16.91 -20.30
N SER A 42 12.39 16.02 -19.84
CA SER A 42 12.19 14.77 -20.59
C SER A 42 10.70 14.65 -20.86
N ARG A 43 10.34 14.54 -22.15
CA ARG A 43 8.95 14.49 -22.62
C ARG A 43 8.32 13.11 -22.36
N GLY A 44 8.74 12.41 -21.32
CA GLY A 44 8.39 11.02 -21.03
C GLY A 44 8.09 10.81 -19.56
N ARG A 45 7.23 9.83 -19.25
CA ARG A 45 6.95 9.44 -17.87
C ARG A 45 8.21 8.86 -17.22
N ALA A 46 8.28 8.85 -15.88
CA ALA A 46 9.45 8.36 -15.12
C ALA A 46 9.85 6.91 -15.46
N ASP A 47 8.91 6.13 -16.00
CA ASP A 47 9.08 4.74 -16.41
C ASP A 47 9.24 4.56 -17.94
N GLY A 48 9.53 5.63 -18.68
CA GLY A 48 9.82 5.58 -20.12
C GLY A 48 8.59 5.50 -21.04
N ARG A 49 7.38 5.46 -20.48
CA ARG A 49 6.12 5.41 -21.25
C ARG A 49 5.78 6.74 -21.90
N SER A 50 5.05 6.68 -23.03
CA SER A 50 4.50 7.88 -23.66
C SER A 50 3.38 8.52 -22.82
N VAL A 51 3.05 9.78 -23.10
CA VAL A 51 1.96 10.49 -22.39
C VAL A 51 0.61 9.79 -22.58
N ALA A 52 0.38 9.23 -23.76
CA ALA A 52 -0.86 8.53 -24.13
C ALA A 52 -0.90 7.06 -23.64
N GLU A 53 0.23 6.48 -23.28
CA GLU A 53 0.32 5.07 -22.92
C GLU A 53 0.02 4.83 -21.42
N PRO A 54 -1.04 4.08 -21.07
CA PRO A 54 -1.37 3.77 -19.69
C PRO A 54 -0.30 2.87 -19.04
N ARG A 55 -0.33 2.74 -17.71
CA ARG A 55 0.62 1.85 -17.04
C ARG A 55 0.12 0.41 -17.23
N PRO A 56 0.99 -0.58 -17.48
CA PRO A 56 0.54 -1.96 -17.48
C PRO A 56 -0.08 -2.29 -16.12
N VAL A 57 -1.33 -2.77 -16.16
CA VAL A 57 -2.09 -3.18 -14.98
C VAL A 57 -2.32 -4.68 -15.06
N PHE A 58 -2.03 -5.37 -13.96
CA PHE A 58 -2.42 -6.76 -13.76
C PHE A 58 -3.32 -6.83 -12.54
N ALA A 59 -4.46 -7.50 -12.65
CA ALA A 59 -5.37 -7.69 -11.52
C ALA A 59 -5.88 -9.13 -11.52
N ARG A 60 -5.82 -9.77 -10.35
CA ARG A 60 -6.35 -11.12 -10.13
C ARG A 60 -7.21 -11.13 -8.87
N ALA A 61 -8.50 -11.41 -9.06
CA ALA A 61 -9.43 -11.66 -7.96
C ALA A 61 -9.27 -13.10 -7.43
N GLY A 62 -9.65 -13.33 -6.17
CA GLY A 62 -9.67 -14.64 -5.51
C GLY A 62 -8.28 -15.22 -5.21
N LEU A 63 -7.27 -14.38 -4.96
CA LEU A 63 -5.90 -14.83 -4.69
C LEU A 63 -5.75 -15.44 -3.27
N VAL A 64 -6.39 -14.84 -2.27
CA VAL A 64 -6.36 -15.29 -0.88
C VAL A 64 -7.54 -16.23 -0.63
N SER A 65 -7.26 -17.50 -0.35
CA SER A 65 -8.27 -18.55 -0.16
C SER A 65 -9.04 -18.46 1.16
N GLN A 66 -8.47 -17.79 2.16
CA GLN A 66 -9.08 -17.63 3.48
C GLN A 66 -10.07 -16.46 3.55
N ALA A 67 -10.08 -15.58 2.55
CA ALA A 67 -10.93 -14.39 2.52
C ALA A 67 -12.17 -14.63 1.65
N ASP A 68 -13.30 -14.02 2.02
CA ASP A 68 -14.55 -14.10 1.24
C ASP A 68 -14.39 -13.44 -0.14
N GLY A 69 -13.59 -12.37 -0.18
CA GLY A 69 -13.13 -11.74 -1.42
C GLY A 69 -11.69 -11.30 -1.28
N SER A 70 -10.91 -11.41 -2.35
CA SER A 70 -9.54 -10.90 -2.36
C SER A 70 -9.13 -10.46 -3.75
N VAL A 71 -8.20 -9.52 -3.82
CA VAL A 71 -7.64 -9.01 -5.07
C VAL A 71 -6.15 -8.77 -4.91
N TYR A 72 -5.39 -9.25 -5.88
CA TYR A 72 -4.02 -8.84 -6.12
C TYR A 72 -4.01 -7.88 -7.31
N ALA A 73 -3.37 -6.73 -7.16
CA ALA A 73 -3.27 -5.72 -8.21
C ALA A 73 -1.84 -5.21 -8.35
N GLU A 74 -1.34 -5.16 -9.57
CA GLU A 74 -0.06 -4.58 -9.93
C GLU A 74 -0.26 -3.42 -10.90
N CYS A 75 0.50 -2.36 -10.69
CA CYS A 75 0.56 -1.20 -11.57
C CYS A 75 2.02 -0.76 -11.66
N GLY A 76 2.76 -1.35 -12.61
CA GLY A 76 4.21 -1.19 -12.71
C GLY A 76 4.94 -1.74 -11.48
N LEU A 77 5.66 -0.90 -10.75
CA LEU A 77 6.38 -1.30 -9.52
C LEU A 77 5.47 -1.38 -8.28
N SER A 78 4.26 -0.82 -8.35
CA SER A 78 3.30 -0.86 -7.26
C SER A 78 2.58 -2.20 -7.25
N LYS A 79 2.70 -2.95 -6.15
CA LYS A 79 2.02 -4.23 -5.92
C LYS A 79 1.15 -4.12 -4.67
N LEU A 80 -0.11 -4.49 -4.78
CA LEU A 80 -1.11 -4.36 -3.73
C LEU A 80 -1.86 -5.68 -3.55
N LEU A 81 -2.13 -6.02 -2.28
CA LEU A 81 -2.97 -7.15 -1.91
C LEU A 81 -4.12 -6.64 -1.04
N CYS A 82 -5.35 -7.00 -1.40
CA CYS A 82 -6.56 -6.65 -0.66
C CYS A 82 -7.32 -7.94 -0.31
N ALA A 83 -7.85 -8.01 0.92
CA ALA A 83 -8.70 -9.09 1.39
C ALA A 83 -9.91 -8.49 2.12
N VAL A 84 -11.09 -8.98 1.78
CA VAL A 84 -12.38 -8.61 2.36
C VAL A 84 -12.89 -9.82 3.14
N TYR A 85 -13.23 -9.59 4.40
CA TYR A 85 -13.82 -10.59 5.29
C TYR A 85 -15.15 -10.04 5.81
N GLY A 86 -16.27 -10.60 5.36
CA GLY A 86 -17.57 -10.23 5.89
C GLY A 86 -18.68 -10.07 4.85
N PRO A 87 -19.92 -9.86 5.33
CA PRO A 87 -20.29 -9.10 6.52
C PRO A 87 -20.10 -9.84 7.84
N ARG A 88 -19.45 -9.19 8.82
CA ARG A 88 -19.32 -9.70 10.19
C ARG A 88 -20.27 -8.93 11.11
N GLU A 89 -20.93 -9.63 12.01
CA GLU A 89 -21.69 -8.99 13.08
C GLU A 89 -20.71 -8.21 13.97
N SER A 90 -21.03 -6.95 14.24
CA SER A 90 -20.23 -6.13 15.14
C SER A 90 -20.55 -6.47 16.58
N ASP A 91 -19.54 -6.67 17.42
CA ASP A 91 -19.72 -6.89 18.87
C ASP A 91 -20.38 -5.70 19.60
N ARG A 92 -20.60 -4.57 18.92
CA ARG A 92 -21.35 -3.42 19.44
C ARG A 92 -22.85 -3.71 19.41
N LYS A 93 -23.34 -4.38 20.46
CA LYS A 93 -24.73 -4.83 20.62
C LYS A 93 -25.73 -3.75 21.07
N GLU A 94 -25.36 -2.49 21.18
CA GLU A 94 -26.29 -1.42 21.56
C GLU A 94 -26.29 -0.26 20.57
N GLU A 95 -27.51 0.20 20.27
CA GLU A 95 -27.88 1.31 19.38
C GLU A 95 -28.23 0.96 17.92
N ARG A 96 -28.78 -0.23 17.67
CA ARG A 96 -29.92 -0.33 16.73
C ARG A 96 -31.21 -0.32 17.54
N ARG A 97 -31.58 0.87 18.05
CA ARG A 97 -32.93 1.07 18.56
C ARG A 97 -33.89 0.94 17.39
N LEU A 98 -34.84 0.01 17.52
CA LEU A 98 -36.02 -0.06 16.68
C LEU A 98 -36.70 1.32 16.68
N SER A 99 -36.75 2.00 15.53
CA SER A 99 -37.87 2.89 15.25
C SER A 99 -38.94 2.07 14.54
N GLY A 100 -39.68 1.30 15.33
CA GLY A 100 -41.05 0.97 14.97
C GLY A 100 -41.85 2.28 14.99
N ALA A 101 -42.21 2.79 13.82
CA ALA A 101 -43.26 3.77 13.67
C ALA A 101 -44.34 3.14 12.78
N THR A 102 -45.37 2.61 13.43
CA THR A 102 -46.72 2.40 12.88
C THR A 102 -47.22 3.63 12.13
N LEU A 103 -47.86 3.44 10.97
CA LEU A 103 -49.18 3.98 10.58
C LEU A 103 -49.44 3.75 9.08
N GLY A 104 -50.57 3.10 8.77
CA GLY A 104 -51.08 2.79 7.44
C GLY A 104 -52.06 1.63 7.48
#